data_AF-A0A9P7YGV3-F1
#
_entry.id   AF-A0A9P7YGV3-F1
#
_cell.length_a   1.000
_cell.length_b   1.000
_cell.length_c   1.000
_cell.angle_alpha   90.00
_cell.angle_beta   90.00
_cell.angle_gamma   90.00
#
_symmetry.space_group_name_H-M   'P 1'
#
loop_
_entity.id
_entity.type
_entity.pdbx_description
1 polymer ?
#
loop_
_entity_poly.entity_id
_entity_poly.type
_entity_poly.pdbx_seq_one_letter_code
_entity_poly.pdbx_strand_id
1 'polypeptide(L)'
;MLPRSDASVFTHGSVAPRNIMVGETNHITGILDWESAGWYPDYWEYANIMRPQYLCEDWQAWMDRTAPEKWDLTGIQASRRVLS
;
A
#
# COMPACT_ATOMS: atom_id res chain seq x y z
N MET A 1 -9.79 -4.85 15.37
CA MET A 1 -9.63 -3.39 15.51
C MET A 1 -8.66 -2.91 14.44
N LEU A 2 -8.66 -1.62 14.08
CA LEU A 2 -7.64 -1.07 13.16
C LEU A 2 -6.26 -1.11 13.83
N PRO A 3 -5.16 -1.20 13.06
CA PRO A 3 -3.82 -1.03 13.63
C PRO A 3 -3.71 0.32 14.34
N ARG A 4 -2.98 0.35 15.45
CA ARG A 4 -2.72 1.61 16.15
C ARG A 4 -1.59 2.34 15.43
N SER A 5 -1.83 3.58 15.04
CA SER A 5 -0.83 4.47 14.47
C SER A 5 -0.65 5.66 15.38
N ASP A 6 0.60 6.08 15.59
CA ASP A 6 0.93 7.28 16.36
C ASP A 6 1.41 8.42 15.44
N ALA A 7 1.39 8.23 14.11
CA ALA A 7 1.86 9.19 13.12
C ALA A 7 0.90 9.36 11.95
N SER A 8 0.75 10.61 11.48
CA SER A 8 0.13 10.92 10.19
C SER A 8 1.23 11.20 9.17
N VAL A 9 1.21 10.46 8.06
CA VAL A 9 2.21 10.55 7.00
C VAL A 9 1.52 10.78 5.66
N PHE A 10 2.24 11.42 4.74
CA PHE A 10 1.75 11.59 3.39
C PHE A 10 1.92 10.28 2.62
N THR A 11 0.81 9.61 2.32
CA THR A 11 0.78 8.36 1.57
C THR A 11 0.30 8.60 0.14
N HIS A 12 0.73 7.76 -0.78
CA HIS A 12 0.29 7.77 -2.17
C HIS A 12 -1.12 7.19 -2.33
N GLY A 13 -1.46 6.16 -1.55
CA GLY A 13 -2.80 5.56 -1.48
C GLY A 13 -3.10 4.52 -2.58
N SER A 14 -2.25 4.43 -3.60
CA SER A 14 -2.44 3.52 -4.74
C SER A 14 -1.13 2.95 -5.31
N VAL A 15 -0.08 2.73 -4.49
CA VAL A 15 1.22 2.23 -4.99
C VAL A 15 1.06 0.84 -5.62
N ALA A 16 1.39 0.76 -6.91
CA ALA A 16 1.34 -0.46 -7.71
C ALA A 16 2.36 -0.38 -8.85
N PRO A 17 2.77 -1.52 -9.46
CA PRO A 17 3.77 -1.53 -10.51
C PRO A 17 3.44 -0.59 -11.68
N ARG A 18 2.16 -0.47 -12.05
CA ARG A 18 1.68 0.41 -13.13
C ARG A 18 1.94 1.91 -12.87
N ASN A 19 2.13 2.29 -11.61
CA ASN A 19 2.30 3.67 -11.16
C ASN A 19 3.78 4.00 -10.84
N ILE A 20 4.71 3.06 -11.10
CA ILE A 20 6.14 3.24 -10.85
C ILE A 20 6.87 3.25 -12.18
N MET A 21 7.58 4.34 -12.46
CA MET A 21 8.47 4.42 -13.62
C MET A 21 9.85 3.89 -13.25
N VAL A 22 10.43 3.07 -14.14
CA VAL A 22 11.76 2.50 -13.98
C VAL A 22 12.61 2.91 -15.17
N GLY A 23 13.78 3.51 -14.88
CA GLY A 23 14.75 3.90 -15.89
C GLY A 23 15.58 2.72 -16.39
N GLU A 24 16.40 2.95 -17.42
CA GLU A 24 17.21 1.91 -18.08
C GLU A 24 18.18 1.18 -17.14
N THR A 25 18.61 1.81 -16.05
CA THR A 25 19.49 1.20 -15.04
C THR A 25 18.75 0.60 -13.85
N ASN A 26 17.45 0.29 -13.99
CA ASN A 26 16.58 -0.27 -12.95
C ASN A 26 16.39 0.61 -11.70
N HIS A 27 16.62 1.92 -11.81
CA HIS A 27 16.29 2.87 -10.75
C HIS A 27 14.86 3.40 -10.94
N ILE A 28 14.18 3.67 -9.84
CA ILE A 28 12.86 4.33 -9.87
C ILE A 28 13.09 5.78 -10.31
N THR A 29 12.44 6.18 -11.40
CA THR A 29 12.53 7.54 -11.96
C THR A 29 11.34 8.41 -11.61
N GLY A 30 10.23 7.81 -11.20
CA GLY A 30 9.03 8.56 -10.83
C GLY A 30 7.92 7.67 -10.29
N ILE A 31 7.00 8.32 -9.58
CA ILE A 31 5.75 7.74 -9.10
C ILE A 31 4.62 8.57 -9.69
N LEU A 32 3.67 7.91 -10.32
CA LEU A 32 2.52 8.50 -11.02
C LEU A 32 1.23 8.25 -10.24
N ASP A 33 0.14 8.93 -10.62
CA ASP A 33 -1.23 8.64 -10.14
C ASP A 33 -1.48 8.98 -8.65
N TRP A 34 -1.14 10.22 -8.29
CA TRP A 34 -1.27 10.78 -6.92
C TRP A 34 -2.71 11.23 -6.54
N GLU A 35 -3.74 10.90 -7.33
CA GLU A 35 -5.11 11.38 -7.08
C GLU A 35 -5.71 10.87 -5.75
N SER A 36 -5.22 9.74 -5.26
CA SER A 36 -5.62 9.12 -3.99
C SER A 36 -4.72 9.51 -2.82
N ALA A 37 -3.72 10.37 -3.06
CA ALA A 37 -2.73 10.73 -2.05
C ALA A 37 -3.31 11.63 -0.96
N GLY A 38 -2.72 11.57 0.22
CA GLY A 38 -3.16 12.36 1.36
C GLY A 38 -2.44 12.02 2.64
N TRP A 39 -2.84 12.70 3.73
CA TRP A 39 -2.33 12.46 5.07
C TRP A 39 -3.15 11.36 5.74
N TYR A 40 -2.53 10.20 5.97
CA TYR A 40 -3.16 9.02 6.53
C TYR A 40 -2.27 8.41 7.61
N PRO A 41 -2.79 7.47 8.43
CA PRO A 41 -1.95 6.65 9.31
C PRO A 41 -0.81 5.96 8.56
N ASP A 42 0.33 5.78 9.21
CA ASP A 42 1.52 5.07 8.70
C ASP A 42 1.25 3.66 8.12
N TYR A 43 0.25 2.93 8.64
CA TYR A 43 -0.16 1.64 8.09
C TYR A 43 -0.92 1.72 6.76
N TRP A 44 -1.36 2.91 6.34
CA TRP A 44 -2.37 3.05 5.28
C TRP A 44 -1.87 2.59 3.92
N GLU A 45 -0.63 2.88 3.55
CA GLU A 45 -0.06 2.43 2.27
C GLU A 45 0.03 0.91 2.22
N TYR A 46 0.59 0.28 3.27
CA TYR A 46 0.68 -1.18 3.39
C TYR A 46 -0.72 -1.82 3.32
N ALA A 47 -1.71 -1.25 4.02
CA ALA A 47 -3.08 -1.74 3.98
C ALA A 47 -3.73 -1.67 2.59
N ASN A 48 -3.38 -0.67 1.76
CA ASN A 48 -3.88 -0.56 0.39
C ASN A 48 -3.16 -1.52 -0.57
N ILE A 49 -1.84 -1.65 -0.47
CA ILE A 49 -1.06 -2.60 -1.28
C ILE A 49 -1.57 -4.04 -1.07
N MET A 50 -1.86 -4.43 0.18
CA MET A 50 -2.37 -5.76 0.54
C MET A 50 -3.87 -5.97 0.23
N ARG A 51 -4.50 -5.11 -0.59
CA ARG A 51 -5.90 -5.35 -1.00
C ARG A 51 -5.96 -6.52 -2.00
N PRO A 52 -6.88 -7.49 -1.81
CA PRO A 52 -7.04 -8.62 -2.71
C PRO A 52 -7.38 -8.25 -4.17
N GLN A 53 -7.93 -7.04 -4.38
CA GLN A 53 -8.33 -6.52 -5.69
C GLN A 53 -7.15 -6.24 -6.63
N TYR A 54 -5.92 -6.14 -6.11
CA TYR A 54 -4.73 -6.04 -6.94
C TYR A 54 -4.26 -7.45 -7.30
N LEU A 55 -4.69 -7.94 -8.47
CA LEU A 55 -4.52 -9.28 -9.06
C LEU A 55 -3.06 -9.79 -9.23
N CYS A 56 -2.08 -9.13 -8.63
CA CYS A 56 -0.67 -9.50 -8.72
C CYS A 56 -0.21 -10.02 -7.35
N GLU A 57 -0.38 -11.32 -7.12
CA GLU A 57 0.13 -11.99 -5.92
C GLU A 57 1.65 -11.74 -5.75
N ASP A 58 2.40 -11.70 -6.85
CA ASP A 58 3.83 -11.38 -6.84
C ASP A 58 4.10 -10.01 -6.23
N TRP A 59 3.32 -8.98 -6.57
CA TRP A 59 3.51 -7.63 -6.03
C TRP A 59 3.25 -7.58 -4.53
N GLN A 60 2.16 -8.20 -4.08
CA GLN A 60 1.83 -8.25 -2.65
C GLN A 60 2.90 -9.03 -1.87
N ALA A 61 3.34 -10.19 -2.40
CA ALA A 61 4.38 -10.99 -1.79
C ALA A 61 5.72 -10.24 -1.72
N TRP A 62 6.09 -9.52 -2.78
CA TRP A 62 7.31 -8.71 -2.80
C TRP A 62 7.24 -7.56 -1.79
N MET A 63 6.16 -6.80 -1.79
CA MET A 63 5.99 -5.67 -0.87
C MET A 63 5.88 -6.13 0.58
N ASP A 64 5.23 -7.25 0.86
CA ASP A 64 5.22 -7.83 2.21
C ASP A 64 6.61 -8.29 2.64
N ARG A 65 7.40 -8.88 1.73
CA ARG A 65 8.76 -9.31 2.05
C ARG A 65 9.72 -8.16 2.34
N THR A 66 9.55 -7.01 1.67
CA THR A 66 10.45 -5.85 1.78
C THR A 66 9.90 -4.72 2.64
N ALA A 67 8.69 -4.88 3.21
CA ALA A 67 8.10 -3.88 4.07
C ALA A 67 9.03 -3.58 5.26
N PRO A 68 9.33 -2.29 5.54
CA PRO A 68 10.13 -1.93 6.72
C PRO A 68 9.40 -2.27 8.02
N GLU A 69 8.07 -2.26 7.98
CA GLU A 69 7.18 -2.61 9.08
C GLU A 69 5.93 -3.30 8.54
N LYS A 70 5.48 -4.34 9.25
CA LYS A 70 4.27 -5.10 8.92
C LYS A 70 3.17 -4.77 9.90
N TRP A 71 1.95 -4.64 9.39
CA TRP A 71 0.78 -4.26 10.17
C TRP A 71 -0.23 -5.40 10.23
N ASP A 72 -0.89 -5.58 11.38
CA ASP A 72 -2.02 -6.52 11.50
C ASP A 72 -3.26 -5.96 10.79
N LEU A 73 -3.49 -6.43 9.57
CA LEU A 73 -4.60 -5.99 8.73
C LEU A 73 -5.91 -6.76 9.00
N THR A 74 -5.97 -7.67 9.97
CA THR A 74 -7.12 -8.55 10.21
C THR A 74 -8.41 -7.74 10.39
N GLY A 75 -8.35 -6.65 11.16
CA GLY A 75 -9.49 -5.74 11.36
C GLY A 75 -9.93 -5.04 10.07
N ILE A 76 -8.98 -4.58 9.26
CA ILE A 76 -9.28 -3.91 7.98
C ILE A 76 -9.90 -4.89 6.99
N GLN A 77 -9.38 -6.11 6.90
CA GLN A 77 -9.91 -7.15 6.03
C GLN A 77 -11.33 -7.56 6.44
N ALA A 78 -11.59 -7.69 7.74
CA ALA A 78 -12.93 -7.95 8.25
C ALA A 78 -13.90 -6.82 7.87
N SER A 79 -13.51 -5.55 8.05
CA SER A 79 -14.33 -4.40 7.64
C SER A 79 -14.59 -4.38 6.13
N ARG A 80 -13.59 -4.67 5.29
CA ARG A 80 -13.76 -4.71 3.82
C ARG A 80 -14.78 -5.74 3.36
N ARG A 81 -14.84 -6.92 4.00
CA ARG A 81 -15.83 -7.97 3.67
C ARG A 81 -17.27 -7.59 4.00
N VAL A 82 -17.47 -6.72 4.98
CA VAL A 82 -18.81 -6.27 5.41
C VAL A 82 -19.29 -5.08 4.57
N LEU A 83 -18.37 -4.25 4.10
CA LEU A 83 -18.66 -3.01 3.37
C LEU A 83 -18.64 -3.17 1.84
N SER A 84 -18.32 -4.36 1.32
CA SER A 84 -18.37 -4.72 -0.10
C SER A 84 -19.71 -5.30 -0.49
#